data_AF-A0A376C040-F1
#
_entry.id   AF-A0A376C040-F1
#
_cell.length_a   1.000
_cell.length_b   1.000
_cell.length_c   1.000
_cell.angle_alpha   90.00
_cell.angle_beta   90.00
_cell.angle_gamma   90.00
#
_symmetry.space_group_name_H-M   'P 1'
#
loop_
_entity.id
_entity.type
_entity.pdbx_description
1 polymer ?
#
loop_
_entity_poly.entity_id
_entity_poly.type
_entity_poly.pdbx_seq_one_letter_code
_entity_poly.pdbx_strand_id
1 'polypeptide(L)'
;MKYPKLSALLGLSEIVLNAGIFGNKKPFAKLDEDDLAKVEEALEDSETESLREELNQSKENLATEKQTVSAVENAVEQALQLAGLTAKETLVENIALLGEKCKEYGDSKNRHSTPENNGTEEPTNGLINGYINPNDAHNQIINSI
;
A
#
# COMPACT_ATOMS: atom_id res chain seq x y z
N MET A 1 6.85 -29.40 35.59
CA MET A 1 8.26 -29.69 35.86
C MET A 1 8.99 -28.42 36.26
N LYS A 2 9.90 -28.50 37.23
CA LYS A 2 10.78 -27.38 37.59
C LYS A 2 11.98 -27.44 36.64
N TYR A 3 12.24 -26.36 35.90
CA TYR A 3 13.31 -26.25 34.88
C TYR A 3 13.13 -27.08 33.58
N PRO A 4 11.97 -27.02 32.90
CA PRO A 4 11.68 -27.82 31.70
C PRO A 4 12.66 -27.58 30.54
N LYS A 5 13.18 -26.36 30.42
CA LYS A 5 14.17 -26.00 29.38
C LYS A 5 15.54 -26.62 29.67
N LEU A 6 15.99 -26.59 30.93
CA LEU A 6 17.27 -27.19 31.32
C LEU A 6 17.21 -28.72 31.27
N SER A 7 16.07 -29.32 31.65
CA SER A 7 15.89 -30.77 31.53
C SER A 7 15.85 -31.21 30.07
N ALA A 8 15.19 -30.45 29.19
CA ALA A 8 15.23 -30.70 27.75
C ALA A 8 16.64 -30.55 27.17
N LEU A 9 17.35 -29.48 27.56
CA LEU A 9 18.69 -29.16 27.08
C LEU A 9 19.75 -30.16 27.55
N LEU A 10 19.59 -30.75 28.74
CA LEU A 10 20.50 -31.77 29.27
C LEU A 10 20.08 -33.21 28.94
N GLY A 11 18.97 -33.41 28.21
CA GLY A 11 18.43 -34.75 27.90
C GLY A 11 17.95 -35.53 29.14
N LEU A 12 17.60 -34.84 30.22
CA LEU A 12 17.20 -35.44 31.50
C LEU A 12 15.67 -35.45 31.64
N SER A 13 15.13 -36.54 32.18
CA SER A 13 13.69 -36.63 32.47
C SER A 13 13.24 -35.66 33.57
N GLU A 14 14.12 -35.38 34.55
CA GLU A 14 13.90 -34.39 35.61
C GLU A 14 15.25 -33.95 36.22
N ILE A 15 15.33 -32.70 36.66
CA ILE A 15 16.48 -32.17 37.42
C ILE A 15 16.14 -32.24 38.92
N VAL A 16 16.80 -33.16 39.63
CA VAL A 16 16.65 -33.32 41.08
C VAL A 16 17.74 -32.54 41.81
N LEU A 17 17.33 -31.52 42.58
CA LEU A 17 18.25 -30.71 43.38
C LEU A 17 18.52 -31.41 44.73
N ASN A 18 19.68 -32.05 44.86
CA ASN A 18 20.12 -32.63 46.14
C ASN A 18 20.81 -31.55 47.00
N ALA A 19 20.10 -31.01 47.98
CA ALA A 19 20.73 -30.25 49.06
C ALA A 19 21.31 -31.23 50.08
N GLY A 20 22.59 -31.09 50.42
CA GLY A 20 23.21 -31.90 51.47
C GLY A 20 22.46 -31.75 52.80
N ILE A 21 22.39 -32.83 53.59
CA ILE A 21 21.61 -32.98 54.84
C ILE A 21 21.87 -31.88 55.87
N PHE A 22 22.98 -31.13 55.75
CA PHE A 22 23.33 -30.02 56.62
C PHE A 22 22.77 -28.66 56.10
N GLY A 23 21.49 -28.44 56.41
CA GLY A 23 20.92 -27.23 57.03
C GLY A 23 21.00 -25.85 56.37
N ASN A 24 21.97 -25.50 55.52
CA ASN A 24 22.09 -24.14 54.98
C ASN A 24 22.76 -24.05 53.59
N LYS A 25 23.05 -25.18 52.93
CA LYS A 25 23.66 -25.16 51.60
C LYS A 25 22.58 -25.11 50.52
N LYS A 26 22.52 -23.98 49.78
CA LYS A 26 21.79 -23.92 48.52
C LYS A 26 22.33 -25.02 47.59
N PRO A 27 21.48 -25.80 46.90
CA PRO A 27 21.94 -26.80 45.97
C PRO A 27 22.77 -26.12 44.88
N PHE A 28 24.02 -26.53 44.73
CA PHE A 28 24.93 -26.08 43.69
C PHE A 28 25.21 -27.29 42.80
N ALA A 29 24.94 -27.16 41.50
CA ALA A 29 25.34 -28.16 40.51
C ALA A 29 26.76 -27.82 40.06
N LYS A 30 27.68 -28.79 40.15
CA LYS A 30 28.95 -28.74 39.42
C LYS A 30 28.76 -29.60 38.20
N LEU A 31 28.86 -29.00 37.01
CA LEU A 31 28.90 -29.72 35.75
C LEU A 31 30.35 -30.12 35.50
N ASP A 32 30.57 -31.35 35.06
CA ASP A 32 31.86 -31.78 34.55
C ASP A 32 31.99 -31.48 33.06
N GLU A 33 33.12 -31.85 32.46
CA GLU A 33 33.44 -31.57 31.06
C GLU A 33 32.48 -32.29 30.10
N ASP A 34 32.02 -33.49 30.45
CA ASP A 34 31.05 -34.26 29.67
C ASP A 34 29.65 -33.63 29.71
N ASP A 35 29.24 -33.11 30.87
CA ASP A 35 27.99 -32.38 31.01
C ASP A 35 28.01 -31.03 30.28
N LEU A 36 29.15 -30.34 30.27
CA LEU A 36 29.35 -29.12 29.48
C LEU A 36 29.31 -29.41 27.97
N ALA A 37 29.90 -30.53 27.52
CA ALA A 37 29.84 -30.94 26.12
C ALA A 37 28.41 -31.23 25.65
N LYS A 38 27.57 -31.88 26.48
CA LYS A 38 26.15 -32.11 26.16
C LYS A 38 25.33 -30.82 26.10
N VAL A 39 25.66 -29.84 26.94
CA VAL A 39 25.03 -28.51 26.88
C VAL A 39 25.38 -27.81 25.56
N GLU A 40 26.63 -27.90 25.12
CA GLU A 40 27.10 -27.31 23.87
C GLU A 40 26.47 -28.00 22.65
N GLU A 41 26.49 -29.34 22.61
CA GLU A 41 25.87 -30.14 21.55
C GLU A 41 24.35 -29.88 21.46
N ALA A 42 23.67 -29.83 22.60
CA ALA A 42 22.25 -29.47 22.63
C ALA A 42 22.00 -28.02 22.22
N LEU A 43 22.94 -27.09 22.44
CA LEU A 43 22.84 -25.71 21.96
C LEU A 43 23.02 -25.62 20.44
N GLU A 44 23.97 -26.38 19.88
CA GLU A 44 24.18 -26.52 18.44
C GLU A 44 22.97 -27.15 17.74
N ASP A 45 22.37 -28.18 18.35
CA ASP A 45 21.17 -28.86 17.82
C ASP A 45 19.86 -28.07 18.04
N SER A 46 19.82 -27.17 19.03
CA SER A 46 18.60 -26.42 19.37
C SER A 46 18.29 -25.26 18.41
N GLU A 47 17.77 -25.55 17.21
CA GLU A 47 17.03 -24.62 16.33
C GLU A 47 17.69 -23.25 16.04
N THR A 48 18.95 -23.02 16.39
CA THR A 48 19.59 -21.70 16.28
C THR A 48 19.88 -21.34 14.84
N GLU A 49 20.20 -22.33 14.01
CA GLU A 49 20.42 -22.15 12.58
C GLU A 49 19.11 -21.99 11.80
N SER A 50 18.06 -22.78 12.10
CA SER A 50 16.75 -22.61 11.46
C SER A 50 16.11 -21.26 11.82
N LEU A 51 16.19 -20.84 13.09
CA LEU A 51 15.74 -19.52 13.52
C LEU A 51 16.57 -18.38 12.92
N ARG A 52 17.87 -18.58 12.72
CA ARG A 52 18.73 -17.61 12.01
C ARG A 52 18.36 -17.51 10.54
N GLU A 53 18.06 -18.63 9.90
CA GLU A 53 17.67 -18.69 8.50
C GLU A 53 16.29 -18.04 8.28
N GLU A 54 15.31 -18.34 9.13
CA GLU A 54 14.01 -17.65 9.15
C GLU A 54 14.15 -16.14 9.40
N LEU A 55 15.03 -15.74 10.33
CA LEU A 55 15.27 -14.32 10.62
C LEU A 55 15.91 -13.62 9.42
N ASN A 56 16.84 -14.27 8.72
CA ASN A 56 17.49 -13.70 7.54
C ASN A 56 16.51 -13.60 6.37
N GLN A 57 15.71 -14.64 6.11
CA GLN A 57 14.62 -14.58 5.11
C GLN A 57 13.60 -13.49 5.45
N SER A 58 13.20 -13.35 6.72
CA SER A 58 12.26 -12.31 7.14
C SER A 58 12.82 -10.91 6.88
N LYS A 59 14.11 -10.68 7.14
CA LYS A 59 14.78 -9.41 6.85
C LYS A 59 14.84 -9.11 5.35
N GLU A 60 15.15 -10.11 4.53
CA GLU A 60 15.19 -9.96 3.07
C GLU A 60 13.80 -9.66 2.49
N ASN A 61 12.77 -10.36 2.97
CA ASN A 61 11.38 -10.10 2.62
C ASN A 61 10.96 -8.68 3.01
N LEU A 62 11.30 -8.23 4.22
CA LEU A 62 11.00 -6.87 4.68
C LEU A 62 11.72 -5.81 3.86
N ALA A 63 12.97 -6.06 3.47
CA ALA A 63 13.73 -5.14 2.61
C ALA A 63 13.07 -5.02 1.23
N THR A 64 12.68 -6.15 0.65
CA THR A 64 11.98 -6.20 -0.64
C THR A 64 10.63 -5.50 -0.58
N GLU A 65 9.86 -5.73 0.49
CA GLU A 65 8.54 -5.13 0.68
C GLU A 65 8.64 -3.60 0.88
N LYS A 66 9.65 -3.12 1.59
CA LYS A 66 9.91 -1.67 1.68
C LYS A 66 10.23 -1.06 0.32
N GLN A 67 11.00 -1.75 -0.51
CA GLN A 67 11.34 -1.28 -1.85
C GLN A 67 10.10 -1.25 -2.76
N THR A 68 9.23 -2.26 -2.69
CA THR A 68 7.99 -2.27 -3.47
C THR A 68 7.02 -1.17 -3.01
N VAL A 69 6.85 -0.96 -1.70
CA VAL A 69 6.02 0.15 -1.19
C VAL A 69 6.55 1.49 -1.68
N SER A 70 7.85 1.74 -1.59
CA SER A 70 8.44 2.99 -2.08
C SER A 70 8.27 3.16 -3.60
N ALA A 71 8.39 2.08 -4.38
CA ALA A 71 8.14 2.12 -5.81
C ALA A 71 6.67 2.45 -6.14
N VAL A 72 5.72 1.91 -5.37
CA VAL A 72 4.29 2.21 -5.51
C VAL A 72 3.99 3.67 -5.15
N GLU A 73 4.54 4.17 -4.05
CA GLU A 73 4.41 5.58 -3.65
C GLU A 73 4.91 6.53 -4.74
N ASN A 74 6.10 6.27 -5.27
CA ASN A 74 6.67 7.05 -6.37
C ASN A 74 5.81 6.98 -7.65
N ALA A 75 5.27 5.80 -7.99
CA ALA A 75 4.41 5.63 -9.15
C ALA A 75 3.09 6.41 -9.01
N VAL A 76 2.49 6.40 -7.81
CA VAL A 76 1.27 7.16 -7.52
C VAL A 76 1.55 8.66 -7.56
N GLU A 77 2.68 9.12 -7.03
CA GLU A 77 3.07 10.54 -7.11
C GLU A 77 3.28 11.00 -8.55
N GLN A 78 3.99 10.21 -9.36
CA GLN A 78 4.16 10.51 -10.80
C GLN A 78 2.82 10.55 -11.53
N ALA A 79 1.89 9.64 -11.21
CA ALA A 79 0.59 9.60 -11.83
C ALA A 79 -0.29 10.81 -11.43
N LEU A 80 -0.20 11.27 -10.18
CA LEU A 80 -0.84 12.51 -9.73
C LEU A 80 -0.27 13.74 -10.45
N GLN A 81 1.06 13.83 -10.56
CA GLN A 81 1.72 14.92 -11.29
C GLN A 81 1.30 14.96 -12.76
N LEU A 82 1.27 13.79 -13.42
CA LEU A 82 0.83 13.66 -14.81
C LEU A 82 -0.63 14.08 -15.00
N ALA A 83 -1.49 13.73 -14.04
CA ALA A 83 -2.90 14.11 -14.04
C ALA A 83 -3.14 15.58 -13.62
N GLY A 84 -2.11 16.31 -13.21
CA GLY A 84 -2.22 17.68 -12.69
C GLY A 84 -3.00 17.77 -11.37
N LEU A 85 -3.02 16.68 -10.59
CA LEU A 85 -3.77 16.57 -9.34
C LEU A 85 -2.86 16.85 -8.13
N THR A 86 -3.38 17.53 -7.13
CA THR A 86 -2.67 17.74 -5.85
C THR A 86 -2.74 16.47 -5.00
N ALA A 87 -1.59 16.03 -4.49
CA ALA A 87 -1.52 14.92 -3.55
C ALA A 87 -2.28 15.23 -2.25
N LYS A 88 -2.98 14.22 -1.74
CA LYS A 88 -3.63 14.16 -0.43
C LYS A 88 -2.66 13.57 0.61
N GLU A 89 -3.09 13.57 1.87
CA GLU A 89 -2.25 13.20 3.02
C GLU A 89 -1.81 11.73 3.01
N THR A 90 -2.59 10.82 2.43
CA THR A 90 -2.28 9.39 2.41
C THR A 90 -2.23 8.78 1.01
N LEU A 91 -1.41 7.74 0.84
CA LEU A 91 -1.30 6.97 -0.42
C LEU A 91 -2.66 6.38 -0.85
N VAL A 92 -3.45 5.90 0.10
CA VAL A 92 -4.77 5.30 -0.18
C VAL A 92 -5.73 6.34 -0.75
N GLU A 93 -5.75 7.55 -0.19
CA GLU A 93 -6.56 8.64 -0.70
C GLU A 93 -6.11 9.12 -2.08
N ASN A 94 -4.81 9.08 -2.35
CA ASN A 94 -4.23 9.39 -3.66
C ASN A 94 -4.65 8.38 -4.72
N ILE A 95 -4.61 7.09 -4.41
CA ILE A 95 -5.10 6.02 -5.30
C ILE A 95 -6.60 6.17 -5.54
N ALA A 96 -7.38 6.42 -4.49
CA ALA A 96 -8.83 6.63 -4.62
C ALA A 96 -9.16 7.86 -5.49
N LEU A 97 -8.43 8.96 -5.31
CA LEU A 97 -8.56 10.18 -6.13
C LEU A 97 -8.26 9.89 -7.60
N LEU A 98 -7.18 9.15 -7.88
CA LEU A 98 -6.85 8.72 -9.25
C LEU A 98 -7.97 7.88 -9.85
N GLY A 99 -8.51 6.92 -9.09
CA GLY A 99 -9.61 6.06 -9.53
C GLY A 99 -10.89 6.84 -9.84
N GLU A 100 -11.25 7.80 -8.98
CA GLU A 100 -12.39 8.69 -9.18
C GLU A 100 -12.22 9.53 -10.46
N LYS A 101 -11.04 10.12 -10.66
CA LYS A 101 -10.74 10.93 -11.85
C LYS A 101 -10.72 10.09 -13.13
N CYS A 102 -10.15 8.89 -13.10
CA CYS A 102 -10.22 7.96 -14.22
C CYS A 102 -11.67 7.63 -14.61
N LYS A 103 -12.55 7.42 -13.63
CA LYS A 103 -13.97 7.20 -13.87
C LYS A 103 -14.66 8.43 -14.45
N GLU A 104 -14.41 9.62 -13.89
CA GLU A 104 -14.96 10.88 -14.38
C GLU A 104 -14.58 11.14 -15.85
N TYR A 105 -13.31 10.94 -16.21
CA TYR A 105 -12.85 11.06 -17.61
C TYR A 105 -13.42 9.96 -18.51
N GLY A 106 -13.61 8.75 -17.99
CA GLY A 106 -14.23 7.64 -18.72
C GLY A 106 -15.72 7.85 -18.99
N ASP A 107 -16.45 8.43 -18.03
CA ASP A 107 -17.89 8.70 -18.10
C ASP A 107 -18.20 10.03 -18.84
N SER A 108 -17.20 10.87 -19.08
CA SER A 108 -17.36 12.13 -19.79
C SER A 108 -17.81 11.89 -21.24
N LYS A 109 -19.05 12.29 -21.54
CA LYS A 109 -19.65 12.22 -22.89
C LYS A 109 -19.10 13.27 -23.85
N ASN A 110 -18.35 14.26 -23.36
CA ASN A 110 -17.82 15.36 -24.15
C ASN A 110 -16.44 15.03 -24.75
N ARG A 111 -16.29 13.84 -25.35
CA ARG A 111 -15.04 13.44 -26.05
C ARG A 111 -14.96 14.02 -27.46
N HIS A 112 -16.09 14.51 -27.97
CA HIS A 112 -16.20 15.24 -29.21
C HIS A 112 -17.08 16.47 -28.96
N SER A 113 -16.46 17.64 -28.76
CA SER A 113 -17.19 18.90 -28.80
C SER A 113 -17.56 19.19 -30.26
N THR A 114 -18.61 18.56 -30.76
CA THR A 114 -19.32 19.17 -31.88
C THR A 114 -20.11 20.34 -31.28
N PRO A 115 -20.02 21.56 -31.83
CA PRO A 115 -20.93 22.62 -31.45
C PRO A 115 -22.36 22.08 -31.51
N GLU A 116 -23.21 22.40 -30.53
CA GLU A 116 -24.63 22.10 -30.64
C GLU A 116 -25.19 22.84 -31.86
N ASN A 117 -25.29 22.13 -32.98
CA ASN A 117 -25.99 22.61 -34.16
C ASN A 117 -27.47 22.34 -33.92
N ASN A 118 -28.17 23.33 -33.39
CA ASN A 118 -29.63 23.33 -33.22
C ASN A 118 -30.39 23.54 -34.56
N GLY A 119 -29.67 23.56 -35.70
CA GLY A 119 -30.24 23.80 -37.01
C GLY A 119 -30.67 25.25 -37.25
N THR A 120 -30.39 26.17 -36.30
CA THR A 120 -30.73 27.58 -36.41
C THR A 120 -29.47 28.42 -36.34
N GLU A 121 -29.27 29.27 -37.34
CA GLU A 121 -28.20 30.26 -37.29
C GLU A 121 -28.49 31.30 -36.20
N GLU A 122 -27.47 31.66 -35.44
CA GLU A 122 -27.55 32.76 -34.48
C GLU A 122 -28.05 34.02 -35.19
N PRO A 123 -29.00 34.79 -34.62
CA PRO A 123 -29.53 35.99 -35.24
C PRO A 123 -28.41 37.02 -35.41
N THR A 124 -27.86 37.07 -36.61
CA THR A 124 -26.89 38.08 -37.05
C THR A 124 -27.64 39.28 -37.62
N ASN A 125 -26.99 40.45 -37.62
CA ASN A 125 -27.61 41.74 -37.92
C ASN A 125 -28.32 41.72 -39.30
N GLY A 126 -29.66 41.63 -39.30
CA GLY A 126 -30.51 41.56 -40.51
C GLY A 126 -31.23 40.22 -40.75
N LEU A 127 -30.87 39.16 -40.03
CA LEU A 127 -31.47 37.83 -40.13
C LEU A 127 -32.21 37.44 -38.85
N ILE A 128 -33.44 36.94 -39.01
CA ILE A 128 -34.24 36.32 -37.94
C ILE A 128 -34.33 34.83 -38.25
N ASN A 129 -33.76 33.98 -37.40
CA ASN A 129 -33.72 32.52 -37.58
C ASN A 129 -33.21 32.09 -38.97
N GLY A 130 -32.17 32.75 -39.49
CA GLY A 130 -31.61 32.48 -40.82
C GLY A 130 -32.42 33.04 -42.01
N TYR A 131 -33.56 33.69 -41.76
CA TYR A 131 -34.37 34.35 -42.78
C TYR A 131 -34.19 35.88 -42.76
N ILE A 132 -34.24 36.50 -43.93
CA ILE A 132 -34.24 37.96 -44.09
C ILE A 132 -35.38 38.57 -43.28
N ASN A 133 -35.08 39.53 -42.40
CA ASN A 133 -36.09 40.24 -41.61
C ASN A 133 -37.07 40.99 -42.53
N PRO A 134 -38.35 40.59 -42.62
CA PRO A 134 -39.33 41.24 -43.50
C PRO A 134 -39.61 42.70 -43.11
N ASN A 135 -39.32 43.07 -41.86
CA ASN A 135 -39.56 44.39 -41.31
C ASN A 135 -38.34 45.33 -41.41
N ASP A 136 -37.23 44.90 -42.00
CA ASP A 136 -36.07 45.76 -42.24
C ASP A 136 -36.43 46.89 -43.23
N ALA A 137 -35.89 48.09 -43.01
CA ALA A 137 -36.14 49.27 -43.84
C ALA A 137 -35.85 49.02 -45.33
N HIS A 138 -34.86 48.17 -45.64
CA HIS A 138 -34.54 47.76 -47.01
C HIS A 138 -35.61 46.85 -47.65
N ASN A 139 -36.30 46.03 -46.85
CA ASN A 139 -37.29 45.04 -47.34
C ASN A 139 -38.71 45.59 -47.37
N GLN A 140 -38.99 46.64 -46.61
CA GLN A 140 -40.28 47.35 -46.66
C GLN A 140 -40.52 48.03 -48.01
N ILE A 141 -39.47 48.31 -48.81
CA ILE A 141 -39.59 48.93 -50.13
C ILE A 141 -40.38 48.04 -51.10
N ILE A 142 -40.32 46.72 -50.96
CA ILE A 142 -41.04 45.75 -51.80
C ILE A 142 -42.55 45.78 -51.52
N ASN A 143 -42.99 46.15 -50.31
CA ASN A 143 -44.41 46.22 -49.95
C ASN A 143 -45.09 47.54 -50.36
N SER A 144 -44.34 48.49 -50.93
CA SER A 144 -44.81 49.82 -51.32
C SER A 144 -44.88 50.05 -52.84
N ILE A 145 -44.82 48.97 -53.64
CA ILE A 145 -45.11 48.95 -55.09
C ILE A 145 -46.30 48.03 -55.32
#